data_AF-A0A317IGH1-F1
#
_entry.id   AF-A0A317IGH1-F1
#
_cell.length_a   1.000
_cell.length_b   1.000
_cell.length_c   1.000
_cell.angle_alpha   90.00
_cell.angle_beta   90.00
_cell.angle_gamma   90.00
#
_symmetry.space_group_name_H-M   'P 1'
#
loop_
_entity.id
_entity.type
_entity.pdbx_description
1 polymer ?
#
loop_
_entity_poly.entity_id
_entity_poly.type
_entity_poly.pdbx_seq_one_letter_code
_entity_poly.pdbx_strand_id
1 'polypeptide(L)'
;MKKNIPVLIFSIISILSVETLSAQKTKPLYDAPLGVQAYTFRKSFPVDPAKTLDTIKMLGFKEIEGGGGKLSSEEFKKLCDARGIKIPSTGAGYEQLVKSPDSVA
;
A
#
# COMPACT_ATOMS: atom_id res chain seq x y z
N MET A 1 -53.75 -16.58 19.09
CA MET A 1 -52.37 -16.47 19.63
C MET A 1 -51.37 -17.43 18.96
N LYS A 2 -51.73 -18.69 18.66
CA LYS A 2 -50.79 -19.68 18.07
C LYS A 2 -50.29 -19.38 16.63
N LYS A 3 -51.03 -18.61 15.83
CA LYS A 3 -50.67 -18.28 14.43
C LYS A 3 -49.51 -17.27 14.29
N ASN A 4 -49.20 -16.52 15.36
CA ASN A 4 -48.16 -15.49 15.34
C ASN A 4 -46.81 -15.98 15.88
N ILE A 5 -46.79 -17.20 16.47
CA ILE A 5 -45.60 -17.86 17.00
C ILE A 5 -44.51 -18.06 15.93
N PRO A 6 -44.79 -18.55 14.70
CA PRO A 6 -43.74 -18.75 13.71
C PRO A 6 -43.13 -17.42 13.22
N VAL A 7 -43.93 -16.35 13.15
CA VAL A 7 -43.46 -15.00 12.78
C VAL A 7 -42.52 -14.46 13.86
N LEU A 8 -42.88 -14.63 15.13
CA LEU A 8 -42.05 -14.19 16.26
C LEU A 8 -40.71 -14.96 16.31
N ILE A 9 -40.74 -16.27 16.07
CA ILE A 9 -39.53 -17.11 16.01
C ILE A 9 -38.63 -16.67 14.85
N PHE A 10 -39.19 -16.40 13.67
CA PHE A 10 -38.43 -15.93 12.52
C PHE A 10 -37.75 -14.57 12.80
N SER A 11 -38.47 -13.63 13.42
CA SER A 11 -37.88 -12.34 13.82
C SER A 11 -36.74 -12.48 14.84
N ILE A 12 -36.86 -13.41 15.80
CA ILE A 12 -35.80 -13.67 16.79
C ILE A 12 -34.57 -14.29 16.13
N ILE A 13 -34.74 -15.22 15.18
CA ILE A 13 -33.63 -15.83 14.43
C ILE A 13 -32.90 -14.79 13.56
N SER A 14 -33.63 -13.84 12.95
CA SER A 14 -33.02 -12.75 12.19
C SER A 14 -32.19 -11.81 13.06
N ILE A 15 -32.59 -11.56 14.32
CA ILE A 15 -31.84 -10.70 15.25
C ILE A 15 -30.57 -11.42 15.75
N LEU A 16 -30.64 -12.72 16.03
CA LEU A 16 -29.50 -13.53 16.48
C LEU A 16 -28.43 -13.76 15.40
N SER A 17 -28.77 -13.56 14.12
CA SER A 17 -27.84 -13.74 13.00
C SER A 17 -26.93 -12.53 12.75
N VAL A 18 -27.13 -11.40 13.43
CA VAL A 18 -26.38 -10.16 13.20
C VAL A 18 -25.04 -10.14 13.93
N GLU A 19 -24.89 -10.86 15.04
CA GLU A 19 -23.67 -10.81 15.86
C GLU A 19 -22.45 -11.45 15.20
N THR A 20 -22.63 -12.43 14.31
CA THR A 20 -21.53 -13.14 13.64
C THR A 20 -20.84 -12.32 12.56
N LEU A 21 -21.43 -11.20 12.09
CA LEU A 21 -20.82 -10.34 11.09
C LEU A 21 -19.78 -9.37 11.65
N SER A 22 -19.81 -9.05 12.95
CA SER A 22 -18.95 -8.00 13.54
C SER A 22 -17.62 -8.51 14.10
N ALA A 23 -17.38 -9.82 14.16
CA ALA A 23 -16.13 -10.40 14.67
C ALA A 23 -14.93 -10.26 13.71
N GLN A 24 -15.17 -9.86 12.45
CA GLN A 24 -14.14 -9.71 11.42
C GLN A 24 -13.63 -8.27 11.25
N LYS A 25 -14.01 -7.31 12.10
CA LYS A 25 -13.26 -6.04 12.20
C LYS A 25 -11.98 -6.26 13.00
N THR A 26 -11.11 -7.15 12.50
CA THR A 26 -9.78 -7.31 13.04
C THR A 26 -8.99 -6.04 12.77
N LYS A 27 -8.33 -5.51 13.82
CA LYS A 27 -7.29 -4.50 13.64
C LYS A 27 -6.32 -5.04 12.58
N PRO A 28 -5.97 -4.27 11.54
CA PRO A 28 -4.95 -4.68 10.59
C PRO A 28 -3.69 -5.14 11.34
N LEU A 29 -3.10 -6.26 10.90
CA LEU A 29 -1.85 -6.76 11.51
C LEU A 29 -0.74 -5.69 11.45
N TYR A 30 -0.74 -4.89 10.38
CA TYR A 30 0.13 -3.74 10.19
C TYR A 30 -0.71 -2.47 10.21
N ASP A 31 -0.34 -1.52 11.06
CA ASP A 31 -0.98 -0.19 11.14
C ASP A 31 -0.18 0.91 10.42
N ALA A 32 0.91 0.55 9.75
CA ALA A 32 1.67 1.40 8.84
C ALA A 32 1.56 0.91 7.39
N PRO A 33 1.73 1.81 6.39
CA PRO A 33 1.79 1.39 4.99
C PRO A 33 2.98 0.47 4.73
N LEU A 34 2.81 -0.48 3.81
CA LEU A 34 3.92 -1.30 3.34
C LEU A 34 4.70 -0.57 2.25
N GLY A 35 6.03 -0.59 2.40
CA GLY A 35 6.99 -0.12 1.42
C GLY A 35 7.64 -1.26 0.63
N VAL A 36 8.23 -0.93 -0.52
CA VAL A 36 9.03 -1.84 -1.32
C VAL A 36 10.34 -1.19 -1.78
N GLN A 37 11.42 -1.95 -1.82
CA GLN A 37 12.70 -1.45 -2.36
C GLN A 37 12.69 -1.51 -3.90
N ALA A 38 12.99 -0.39 -4.59
CA ALA A 38 12.94 -0.29 -6.05
C ALA A 38 13.79 -1.34 -6.77
N TYR A 39 14.90 -1.78 -6.17
CA TYR A 39 15.78 -2.84 -6.71
C TYR A 39 15.07 -4.19 -6.93
N THR A 40 13.95 -4.42 -6.22
CA THR A 40 13.05 -5.57 -6.46
C THR A 40 12.60 -5.63 -7.92
N PHE A 41 12.35 -4.46 -8.53
CA PHE A 41 11.87 -4.30 -9.91
C PHE A 41 12.97 -3.79 -10.86
N ARG A 42 14.26 -3.99 -10.54
CA ARG A 42 15.39 -3.49 -11.35
C ARG A 42 15.38 -3.89 -12.83
N LYS A 43 14.69 -4.98 -13.19
CA LYS A 43 14.53 -5.41 -14.59
C LYS A 43 13.32 -4.78 -15.29
N SER A 44 12.35 -4.27 -14.52
CA SER A 44 11.11 -3.68 -15.04
C SER A 44 11.23 -2.17 -15.21
N PHE A 45 11.89 -1.48 -14.26
CA PHE A 45 12.09 -0.03 -14.34
C PHE A 45 12.77 0.43 -15.65
N PRO A 46 13.80 -0.24 -16.19
CA PRO A 46 14.40 0.16 -17.46
C PRO A 46 13.48 -0.04 -18.69
N VAL A 47 12.43 -0.86 -18.56
CA VAL A 47 11.49 -1.15 -19.66
C VAL A 47 10.36 -0.14 -19.67
N ASP A 48 9.69 0.02 -18.53
CA ASP A 48 8.57 0.94 -18.38
C ASP A 48 8.38 1.33 -16.90
N PRO A 49 8.90 2.48 -16.47
CA PRO A 49 8.75 2.96 -15.10
C PRO A 49 7.29 3.17 -14.69
N ALA A 50 6.45 3.68 -15.59
CA ALA A 50 5.06 3.97 -15.30
C ALA A 50 4.28 2.69 -15.01
N LYS A 51 4.39 1.69 -15.91
CA LYS A 51 3.76 0.37 -15.75
C LYS A 51 4.33 -0.40 -14.56
N THR A 52 5.61 -0.22 -14.26
CA THR A 52 6.23 -0.79 -13.05
C THR A 52 5.58 -0.21 -11.79
N LEU A 53 5.42 1.11 -11.71
CA LEU A 53 4.74 1.76 -10.58
C LEU A 53 3.24 1.42 -10.51
N ASP A 54 2.56 1.21 -11.65
CA ASP A 54 1.19 0.70 -11.67
C ASP A 54 1.09 -0.70 -11.07
N THR A 55 2.06 -1.56 -11.36
CA THR A 55 2.16 -2.90 -10.76
C THR A 55 2.39 -2.81 -9.25
N ILE A 56 3.28 -1.93 -8.79
CA ILE A 56 3.55 -1.72 -7.37
C ILE A 56 2.28 -1.27 -6.62
N LYS A 57 1.55 -0.31 -7.20
CA LYS A 57 0.26 0.15 -6.67
C LYS A 57 -0.77 -0.98 -6.62
N MET A 58 -0.84 -1.80 -7.68
CA MET A 58 -1.76 -2.95 -7.77
C MET A 58 -1.48 -3.99 -6.67
N LEU A 59 -0.21 -4.20 -6.31
CA LEU A 59 0.20 -5.09 -5.23
C LEU A 59 -0.12 -4.54 -3.82
N GLY A 60 -0.59 -3.29 -3.72
CA GLY A 60 -1.02 -2.68 -2.46
C GLY A 60 0.05 -1.86 -1.74
N PHE A 61 1.27 -1.77 -2.28
CA PHE A 61 2.31 -0.92 -1.71
C PHE A 61 1.96 0.56 -1.83
N LYS A 62 2.30 1.33 -0.80
CA LYS A 62 2.07 2.78 -0.73
C LYS A 62 3.35 3.59 -0.65
N GLU A 63 4.46 2.91 -0.43
CA GLU A 63 5.77 3.53 -0.27
C GLU A 63 6.80 2.79 -1.12
N ILE A 64 7.80 3.52 -1.58
CA ILE A 64 8.93 2.97 -2.32
C ILE A 64 10.23 3.57 -1.81
N GLU A 65 11.23 2.72 -1.57
CA GLU A 65 12.59 3.17 -1.34
C GLU A 65 13.35 3.25 -2.68
N GLY A 66 14.14 4.31 -2.85
CA GLY A 66 15.06 4.47 -3.98
C GLY A 66 14.47 5.23 -5.17
N GLY A 67 15.04 5.00 -6.36
CA GLY A 67 14.75 5.76 -7.58
C GLY A 67 14.30 4.91 -8.78
N GLY A 68 13.86 5.58 -9.84
CA GLY A 68 13.35 4.97 -11.09
C GLY A 68 14.43 4.52 -12.09
N GLY A 69 15.67 4.36 -11.65
CA GLY A 69 16.80 4.01 -12.52
C GLY A 69 17.31 5.21 -13.33
N LYS A 70 16.96 5.29 -14.62
CA LYS A 70 17.45 6.34 -15.54
C LYS A 70 16.67 7.66 -15.47
N LEU A 71 15.56 7.69 -14.73
CA LEU A 71 14.76 8.89 -14.54
C LEU A 71 15.47 9.88 -13.61
N SER A 72 15.26 11.17 -13.83
CA SER A 72 15.60 12.17 -12.82
C SER A 72 14.76 11.97 -11.55
N SER A 73 15.25 12.47 -10.41
CA SER A 73 14.53 12.39 -9.14
C SER A 73 13.17 13.08 -9.23
N GLU A 74 13.08 14.22 -9.93
CA GLU A 74 11.86 14.99 -10.11
C GLU A 74 10.82 14.23 -10.96
N GLU A 75 11.26 13.63 -12.08
CA GLU A 75 10.38 12.84 -12.94
C GLU A 75 9.88 11.58 -12.21
N PHE A 76 10.78 10.89 -11.50
CA PHE A 76 10.41 9.71 -10.74
C PHE A 76 9.42 10.06 -9.63
N LYS A 77 9.66 11.15 -8.89
CA LYS A 77 8.75 11.65 -7.87
C LYS A 77 7.37 11.97 -8.46
N LYS A 78 7.32 12.66 -9.60
CA LYS A 78 6.05 12.98 -10.28
C LYS A 78 5.26 11.71 -10.65
N LEU A 79 5.94 10.66 -11.12
CA LEU A 79 5.28 9.38 -11.44
C LEU A 79 4.75 8.66 -10.19
N CYS A 80 5.48 8.74 -9.07
CA CYS A 80 5.05 8.19 -7.79
C CYS A 80 3.86 8.96 -7.20
N ASP A 81 3.93 10.30 -7.19
CA ASP A 81 2.87 11.18 -6.69
C ASP A 81 1.54 10.94 -7.44
N ALA A 82 1.60 10.82 -8.78
CA ALA A 82 0.43 10.52 -9.61
C ALA A 82 -0.26 9.18 -9.26
N ARG A 83 0.45 8.29 -8.57
CA ARG A 83 -0.04 6.97 -8.14
C ARG A 83 -0.36 6.91 -6.65
N GLY A 84 -0.09 7.98 -5.89
CA GLY A 84 -0.21 8.00 -4.44
C GLY A 84 0.84 7.13 -3.75
N ILE A 85 2.03 6.99 -4.35
CA ILE A 85 3.18 6.28 -3.77
C ILE A 85 4.13 7.32 -3.19
N LYS A 86 4.47 7.21 -1.90
CA LYS A 86 5.46 8.08 -1.24
C LYS A 86 6.87 7.51 -1.37
N ILE A 87 7.87 8.38 -1.28
CA ILE A 87 9.29 8.01 -1.25
C ILE A 87 9.87 8.40 0.12
N PRO A 88 9.65 7.59 1.18
CA PRO A 88 10.10 7.94 2.53
C PRO A 88 11.60 7.73 2.74
N SER A 89 12.28 7.02 1.84
CA SER A 89 13.69 6.66 1.97
C SER A 89 14.37 6.53 0.60
N THR A 90 15.69 6.72 0.61
CA THR A 90 16.56 6.47 -0.53
C THR A 90 17.88 5.85 -0.07
N GLY A 91 18.57 5.17 -0.98
CA GLY A 91 19.91 4.64 -0.75
C GLY A 91 20.97 5.63 -1.23
N ALA A 92 22.07 5.74 -0.48
CA ALA A 92 23.21 6.59 -0.83
C ALA A 92 24.54 5.89 -0.53
N GLY A 93 25.58 6.26 -1.27
CA GLY A 93 26.94 5.79 -0.98
C GLY A 93 27.51 6.47 0.27
N TYR A 94 28.37 5.76 1.01
CA TYR A 94 28.98 6.28 2.23
C TYR A 94 29.75 7.59 1.99
N GLU A 95 30.59 7.63 0.97
CA GLU A 95 31.40 8.82 0.66
C GLU A 95 30.52 10.02 0.26
N GLN A 96 29.37 9.77 -0.36
CA GLN A 96 28.42 10.81 -0.71
C GLN A 96 27.77 11.40 0.54
N LEU A 97 27.31 10.54 1.46
CA LEU A 97 26.74 10.95 2.74
C LEU A 97 27.74 11.74 3.60
N VAL A 98 29.01 11.32 3.62
CA VAL A 98 30.06 12.02 4.38
C VAL A 98 30.36 13.41 3.80
N LYS A 99 30.37 13.54 2.47
CA LYS A 99 30.74 14.80 1.81
C LYS A 99 29.58 15.79 1.70
N SER A 100 28.39 15.30 1.39
CA SER A 100 27.22 16.15 1.12
C SER A 100 25.92 15.34 1.34
N PRO A 101 25.49 15.17 2.60
CA PRO A 101 24.27 14.43 2.92
C PRO A 101 23.02 15.10 2.34
N ASP A 102 23.03 16.43 2.15
CA ASP A 102 21.89 17.15 1.55
C ASP A 102 21.77 16.90 0.03
N SER A 103 22.77 16.28 -0.61
CA SER A 103 22.73 15.92 -2.03
C SER A 103 21.95 14.64 -2.32
N VAL A 104 21.48 13.93 -1.28
CA VAL A 104 20.81 12.62 -1.39
C VAL A 104 19.35 12.70 -0.94
N ALA A 105 18.53 13.52 -1.61
CA ALA A 105 17.07 13.51 -1.48
C ALA A 105 16.43 14.28 -2.64
#